data_AF-A0A536E9G0-F1
#
_entry.id   AF-A0A536E9G0-F1
#
_cell.length_a   1.000
_cell.length_b   1.000
_cell.length_c   1.000
_cell.angle_alpha   90.00
_cell.angle_beta   90.00
_cell.angle_gamma   90.00
#
_symmetry.space_group_name_H-M   'P 1'
#
loop_
_entity.id
_entity.type
_entity.pdbx_description
1 polymer ?
#
loop_
_entity_poly.entity_id
_entity_poly.type
_entity_poly.pdbx_seq_one_letter_code
_entity_poly.pdbx_strand_id
1 'polypeptide(L)'
;MATKSGVRRTAQRVNGADGIDSTTMLRVLAAVQRGDFSARMPAGSSSSARKVAAALNAVIESNQGLEREIRRFSRSIGKEGQVKHAAIGHAGGAWASTLDAVNDLVEDLSQPNTEIARVISAVANGDLSQTMALEIEGRPLQGQFLTTAKTVNTMVGQLNAFAGEVTRVAREVGTDGKLGGQAQVRGVAGIWKDLTDNVNLMAGNLTSQVRNIAEVTTAVQQGDLSKKITVDVRGEILELKNTINTMVDQLNAFASEVTRVAREVGTEGNLGGQAEVKGVGGIWKDLTDNVNLMAGNLTSQVRNIAEVTTGIANGDLSKKITVDVRGEILELKQTINTMVDQLNAFANEVTRVAREVGTEGKLGGQADVEGVAG
;
A
#
# COMPACT_ATOMS: atom_id res chain seq x y z
N MET A 1 48.45 -40.21 -120.12
CA MET A 1 47.40 -40.68 -121.04
C MET A 1 46.17 -41.06 -120.19
N ALA A 2 45.04 -40.39 -120.43
CA ALA A 2 43.63 -40.81 -120.24
C ALA A 2 43.27 -41.74 -119.05
N THR A 3 42.62 -41.28 -117.97
CA THR A 3 41.18 -40.95 -117.73
C THR A 3 40.22 -42.12 -117.46
N LYS A 4 39.36 -41.87 -116.45
CA LYS A 4 38.07 -42.48 -116.03
C LYS A 4 38.15 -43.64 -115.02
N SER A 5 37.21 -43.87 -114.11
CA SER A 5 36.06 -43.14 -113.51
C SER A 5 35.38 -44.15 -112.57
N GLY A 6 34.86 -43.76 -111.40
CA GLY A 6 33.79 -44.52 -110.73
C GLY A 6 33.94 -44.89 -109.24
N VAL A 7 33.46 -43.98 -108.36
CA VAL A 7 32.57 -44.22 -107.20
C VAL A 7 32.77 -45.49 -106.33
N ARG A 8 33.26 -45.30 -105.10
CA ARG A 8 32.46 -45.52 -103.86
C ARG A 8 33.13 -44.88 -102.64
N ARG A 9 32.43 -43.91 -102.04
CA ARG A 9 32.64 -43.45 -100.67
C ARG A 9 32.29 -44.59 -99.71
N THR A 10 33.20 -44.94 -98.82
CA THR A 10 32.88 -45.50 -97.50
C THR A 10 33.74 -44.78 -96.46
N ALA A 11 33.20 -43.67 -95.98
CA ALA A 11 33.54 -43.15 -94.67
C ALA A 11 33.08 -44.18 -93.64
N GLN A 12 33.99 -44.99 -93.12
CA GLN A 12 33.69 -45.79 -91.94
C GLN A 12 34.00 -44.92 -90.71
N ARG A 13 33.02 -44.09 -90.35
CA ARG A 13 32.87 -43.58 -88.99
C ARG A 13 32.89 -44.79 -88.05
N VAL A 14 33.90 -44.89 -87.21
CA VAL A 14 33.80 -45.67 -85.96
C VAL A 14 33.10 -44.78 -84.93
N ASN A 15 31.78 -44.63 -85.07
CA ASN A 15 30.89 -44.43 -83.91
C ASN A 15 30.68 -45.85 -83.35
N GLY A 16 30.87 -46.15 -82.07
CA GLY A 16 30.33 -45.43 -80.93
C GLY A 16 29.08 -46.17 -80.47
N ALA A 17 29.25 -47.22 -79.66
CA ALA A 17 28.16 -47.89 -78.93
C ALA A 17 28.76 -48.91 -77.95
N ASP A 18 29.16 -48.48 -76.75
CA ASP A 18 29.26 -49.38 -75.57
C ASP A 18 29.57 -48.66 -74.24
N GLY A 19 29.89 -47.37 -74.25
CA GLY A 19 30.07 -46.55 -73.06
C GLY A 19 28.97 -45.50 -72.85
N ILE A 20 28.81 -45.02 -71.61
CA ILE A 20 28.07 -43.77 -71.33
C ILE A 20 28.73 -42.65 -72.14
N ASP A 21 27.95 -41.87 -72.90
CA ASP A 21 28.44 -40.66 -73.55
C ASP A 21 28.96 -39.67 -72.50
N SER A 22 30.27 -39.43 -72.51
CA SER A 22 30.94 -38.54 -71.56
C SER A 22 30.40 -37.12 -71.62
N THR A 23 29.90 -36.68 -72.78
CA THR A 23 29.26 -35.37 -72.96
C THR A 23 27.96 -35.29 -72.16
N THR A 24 27.16 -36.35 -72.18
CA THR A 24 25.91 -36.46 -71.41
C THR A 24 26.18 -36.56 -69.92
N MET A 25 27.18 -37.35 -69.49
CA MET A 25 27.58 -37.42 -68.09
C MET A 25 28.06 -36.07 -67.55
N LEU A 26 28.92 -35.37 -68.31
CA LEU A 26 29.42 -34.06 -67.92
C LEU A 26 28.30 -33.02 -67.84
N ARG A 27 27.29 -33.09 -68.71
CA ARG A 27 26.12 -32.22 -68.65
C ARG A 27 25.29 -32.46 -67.39
N VAL A 28 25.03 -33.73 -67.03
CA VAL A 28 24.29 -34.08 -65.82
C VAL A 28 25.07 -33.64 -64.58
N LEU A 29 26.38 -33.91 -64.53
CA LEU A 29 27.23 -33.46 -63.42
C LEU A 29 27.29 -31.93 -63.32
N ALA A 30 27.36 -31.20 -64.45
CA ALA A 30 27.32 -29.73 -64.45
C ALA A 30 25.95 -29.15 -64.06
N ALA A 31 24.85 -29.89 -64.28
CA ALA A 31 23.53 -29.52 -63.76
C ALA A 31 23.49 -29.69 -62.23
N VAL A 32 23.93 -30.85 -61.74
CA VAL A 32 24.00 -31.17 -60.31
C VAL A 32 24.94 -30.23 -59.55
N GLN A 33 26.11 -29.90 -60.13
CA GLN A 33 27.06 -28.94 -59.55
C GLN A 33 26.46 -27.53 -59.40
N ARG A 34 25.53 -27.16 -60.29
CA ARG A 34 24.77 -25.89 -60.19
C ARG A 34 23.56 -25.98 -59.27
N GLY A 35 23.35 -27.11 -58.59
CA GLY A 35 22.24 -27.34 -57.67
C GLY A 35 20.93 -27.83 -58.33
N ASP A 36 20.96 -28.18 -59.62
CA ASP A 36 19.80 -28.81 -60.28
C ASP A 36 19.79 -30.32 -60.03
N PHE A 37 19.16 -30.72 -58.92
CA PHE A 37 18.98 -32.13 -58.58
C PHE A 37 17.78 -32.79 -59.28
N SER A 38 17.13 -32.14 -60.25
CA SER A 38 16.11 -32.77 -61.10
C SER A 38 16.71 -33.53 -62.27
N ALA A 39 17.97 -33.23 -62.63
CA ALA A 39 18.70 -33.90 -63.69
C ALA A 39 18.86 -35.41 -63.42
N ARG A 40 18.77 -36.24 -64.48
CA ARG A 40 18.95 -37.69 -64.38
C ARG A 40 19.84 -38.19 -65.52
N MET A 41 20.71 -39.15 -65.20
CA MET A 41 21.49 -39.90 -66.16
C MET A 41 20.59 -40.90 -66.91
N PRO A 42 20.49 -40.83 -68.25
CA PRO A 42 19.74 -41.81 -69.04
C PRO A 42 20.31 -43.22 -68.93
N ALA A 43 19.49 -44.27 -69.01
CA ALA A 43 20.00 -45.64 -68.98
C ALA A 43 20.92 -45.91 -70.19
N GLY A 44 22.20 -46.26 -69.93
CA GLY A 44 23.14 -46.62 -70.99
C GLY A 44 22.85 -47.99 -71.61
N SER A 45 23.44 -48.27 -72.77
CA SER A 45 23.24 -49.53 -73.51
C SER A 45 23.94 -50.74 -72.86
N SER A 46 25.10 -50.54 -72.24
CA SER A 46 25.88 -51.60 -71.59
C SER A 46 25.51 -51.81 -70.11
N SER A 47 25.81 -52.99 -69.56
CA SER A 47 25.53 -53.33 -68.15
C SER A 47 26.29 -52.42 -67.17
N SER A 48 27.55 -52.10 -67.46
CA SER A 48 28.37 -51.18 -66.66
C SER A 48 27.85 -49.75 -66.73
N ALA A 49 27.43 -49.30 -67.91
CA ALA A 49 26.81 -47.99 -68.09
C ALA A 49 25.50 -47.84 -67.28
N ARG A 50 24.67 -48.89 -67.24
CA ARG A 50 23.46 -48.89 -66.39
C ARG A 50 23.77 -48.83 -64.90
N LYS A 51 24.82 -49.51 -64.43
CA LYS A 51 25.23 -49.46 -63.02
C LYS A 51 25.72 -48.06 -62.62
N VAL A 52 26.54 -47.42 -63.46
CA VAL A 52 27.03 -46.05 -63.21
C VAL A 52 25.88 -45.04 -63.28
N ALA A 53 24.95 -45.18 -64.23
CA ALA A 53 23.73 -44.37 -64.31
C ALA A 53 22.90 -44.45 -63.03
N ALA A 54 22.65 -45.67 -62.54
CA ALA A 54 21.88 -45.92 -61.33
C ALA A 54 22.56 -45.34 -60.09
N ALA A 55 23.89 -45.54 -59.95
CA ALA A 55 24.64 -44.98 -58.82
C ALA A 55 24.64 -43.44 -58.82
N LEU A 56 24.84 -42.81 -59.97
CA LEU A 56 24.78 -41.35 -60.09
C LEU A 56 23.37 -40.83 -59.79
N ASN A 57 22.33 -41.47 -60.35
CA ASN A 57 20.95 -41.09 -60.07
C ASN A 57 20.58 -41.25 -58.60
N ALA A 58 21.08 -42.28 -57.91
CA ALA A 58 20.88 -42.47 -56.47
C ALA A 58 21.52 -41.35 -55.64
N VAL A 59 22.72 -40.89 -56.01
CA VAL A 59 23.37 -39.73 -55.36
C VAL A 59 22.56 -38.46 -55.60
N ILE A 60 22.09 -38.23 -56.83
CA ILE A 60 21.26 -37.06 -57.16
C ILE A 60 19.93 -37.10 -56.39
N GLU A 61 19.31 -38.27 -56.28
CA GLU A 61 18.08 -38.48 -55.52
C GLU A 61 18.28 -38.20 -54.02
N SER A 62 19.41 -38.63 -53.46
CA SER A 62 19.77 -38.32 -52.07
C SER A 62 19.96 -36.81 -51.85
N ASN A 63 20.68 -36.13 -52.74
CA ASN A 63 20.84 -34.67 -52.67
C ASN A 63 19.51 -33.93 -52.80
N GLN A 64 18.61 -34.38 -53.69
CA GLN A 64 17.27 -33.83 -53.83
C GLN A 64 16.39 -34.09 -52.61
N GLY A 65 16.58 -35.23 -51.93
CA GLY A 65 15.91 -35.54 -50.66
C GLY A 65 16.34 -34.59 -49.55
N LEU A 66 17.65 -34.39 -49.39
CA LEU A 66 18.22 -33.50 -48.38
C LEU A 66 17.82 -32.04 -48.59
N GLU A 67 17.85 -31.56 -49.83
CA GLU A 67 17.40 -30.20 -50.17
C GLU A 67 15.93 -29.97 -49.80
N ARG A 68 15.06 -30.94 -50.08
CA ARG A 68 13.64 -30.87 -49.75
C ARG A 68 13.41 -30.85 -48.23
N GLU A 69 14.11 -31.72 -47.50
CA GLU A 69 13.99 -31.77 -46.04
C GLU A 69 14.53 -30.51 -45.38
N ILE A 70 15.69 -29.98 -45.78
CA ILE A 70 16.19 -28.70 -45.24
C ILE A 70 15.21 -27.55 -45.50
N ARG A 71 14.61 -27.48 -46.71
CA ARG A 71 13.60 -26.45 -47.02
C ARG A 71 12.33 -26.62 -46.19
N ARG A 72 11.86 -27.85 -46.00
CA ARG A 72 10.69 -28.16 -45.17
C ARG A 72 10.95 -27.79 -43.71
N PHE A 73 12.09 -28.20 -43.18
CA PHE A 73 12.53 -27.94 -41.82
C PHE A 73 12.68 -26.44 -41.53
N SER A 74 13.32 -25.70 -42.45
CA SER A 74 13.42 -24.25 -42.38
C SER A 74 12.05 -23.55 -42.34
N ARG A 75 11.06 -24.04 -43.09
CA ARG A 75 9.69 -23.50 -43.04
C ARG A 75 8.99 -23.80 -41.71
N SER A 76 9.09 -25.04 -41.22
CA SER A 76 8.41 -25.44 -39.99
C SER A 76 8.94 -24.69 -38.77
N ILE A 77 10.26 -24.54 -38.66
CA ILE A 77 10.87 -23.79 -37.55
C ILE A 77 10.67 -22.29 -37.75
N GLY A 78 10.99 -21.77 -38.94
CA GLY A 78 11.02 -20.32 -39.18
C GLY A 78 9.65 -19.65 -39.27
N LYS A 79 8.59 -20.39 -39.60
CA LYS A 79 7.23 -19.82 -39.74
C LYS A 79 6.21 -20.39 -38.77
N GLU A 80 6.31 -21.68 -38.46
CA GLU A 80 5.30 -22.36 -37.63
C GLU A 80 5.75 -22.47 -36.17
N GLY A 81 7.02 -22.20 -35.87
CA GLY A 81 7.61 -22.38 -34.54
C GLY A 81 7.64 -23.85 -34.09
N GLN A 82 7.47 -24.79 -35.02
CA GLN A 82 7.40 -26.22 -34.73
C GLN A 82 8.77 -26.85 -34.94
N VAL A 83 9.32 -27.41 -33.87
CA VAL A 83 10.53 -28.23 -33.91
C VAL A 83 10.10 -29.65 -34.23
N LYS A 84 10.33 -30.09 -35.47
CA LYS A 84 10.08 -31.47 -35.91
C LYS A 84 11.36 -32.01 -36.53
N HIS A 85 11.86 -33.14 -36.04
CA HIS A 85 13.06 -33.77 -36.60
C HIS A 85 12.90 -34.03 -38.10
N ALA A 86 13.92 -33.65 -38.86
CA ALA A 86 14.02 -33.99 -40.27
C ALA A 86 14.49 -35.44 -40.42
N ALA A 87 13.87 -36.19 -41.34
CA ALA A 87 14.24 -37.57 -41.63
C ALA A 87 14.20 -37.83 -43.15
N ILE A 88 15.23 -38.49 -43.69
CA ILE A 88 15.24 -39.00 -45.06
C ILE A 88 15.17 -40.53 -45.01
N GLY A 89 14.13 -41.12 -45.62
CA GLY A 89 13.86 -42.56 -45.54
C GLY A 89 14.93 -43.49 -46.14
N HIS A 90 15.92 -42.97 -46.87
CA HIS A 90 16.89 -43.76 -47.65
C HIS A 90 18.36 -43.28 -47.58
N ALA A 91 18.69 -42.32 -46.71
CA ALA A 91 20.04 -41.77 -46.62
C ALA A 91 20.84 -42.49 -45.52
N GLY A 92 21.66 -43.48 -45.89
CA GLY A 92 22.65 -44.07 -44.97
C GLY A 92 24.01 -43.34 -45.04
N GLY A 93 24.83 -43.48 -44.00
CA GLY A 93 26.21 -42.95 -43.97
C GLY A 93 26.28 -41.46 -43.64
N ALA A 94 27.22 -40.73 -44.26
CA ALA A 94 27.50 -39.31 -43.95
C ALA A 94 26.29 -38.38 -44.11
N TRP A 95 25.33 -38.73 -44.96
CA TRP A 95 24.10 -37.97 -45.16
C TRP A 95 23.17 -38.03 -43.94
N ALA A 96 23.07 -39.18 -43.29
CA ALA A 96 22.34 -39.30 -42.02
C ALA A 96 23.00 -38.43 -40.95
N SER A 97 24.32 -38.56 -40.79
CA SER A 97 25.09 -37.77 -39.82
C SER A 97 24.97 -36.26 -40.04
N THR A 98 24.80 -35.80 -41.28
CA THR A 98 24.58 -34.38 -41.59
C THR A 98 23.20 -33.91 -41.12
N LEU A 99 22.17 -34.73 -41.31
CA LEU A 99 20.83 -34.42 -40.80
C LEU A 99 20.77 -34.50 -39.28
N ASP A 100 21.45 -35.47 -38.68
CA ASP A 100 21.56 -35.59 -37.23
C ASP A 100 22.21 -34.32 -36.67
N ALA A 101 23.31 -33.85 -37.25
CA ALA A 101 23.93 -32.58 -36.84
C ALA A 101 23.01 -31.34 -36.98
N VAL A 102 22.14 -31.32 -37.99
CA VAL A 102 21.14 -30.24 -38.17
C VAL A 102 20.01 -30.35 -37.13
N ASN A 103 19.56 -31.57 -36.84
CA ASN A 103 18.56 -31.84 -35.81
C ASN A 103 19.11 -31.46 -34.42
N ASP A 104 20.33 -31.88 -34.09
CA ASP A 104 21.03 -31.55 -32.85
C ASP A 104 21.16 -30.03 -32.67
N LEU A 105 21.57 -29.30 -33.73
CA LEU A 105 21.68 -27.85 -33.68
C LEU A 105 20.33 -27.19 -33.37
N VAL A 106 19.24 -27.71 -33.93
CA VAL A 106 17.91 -27.16 -33.66
C VAL A 106 17.41 -27.50 -32.28
N GLU A 107 17.69 -28.70 -31.78
CA GLU A 107 17.39 -29.08 -30.41
C GLU A 107 18.14 -28.17 -29.44
N ASP A 108 19.46 -27.99 -29.63
CA ASP A 108 20.34 -27.10 -28.86
C ASP A 108 19.86 -25.64 -28.86
N LEU A 109 19.26 -25.16 -29.95
CA LEU A 109 18.72 -23.80 -30.04
C LEU A 109 17.29 -23.67 -29.52
N SER A 110 16.48 -24.72 -29.62
CA SER A 110 15.05 -24.67 -29.28
C SER A 110 14.78 -24.89 -27.80
N GLN A 111 15.55 -25.77 -27.17
CA GLN A 111 15.36 -26.12 -25.77
C GLN A 111 15.51 -24.92 -24.82
N PRO A 112 16.54 -24.05 -24.94
CA PRO A 112 16.64 -22.83 -24.12
C PRO A 112 15.49 -21.85 -24.36
N ASN A 113 14.98 -21.75 -25.60
CA ASN A 113 13.87 -20.86 -25.92
C ASN A 113 12.55 -21.33 -25.30
N THR A 114 12.31 -22.64 -25.27
CA THR A 114 11.17 -23.25 -24.57
C THR A 114 11.25 -22.96 -23.07
N GLU A 115 12.43 -23.09 -22.47
CA GLU A 115 12.63 -22.77 -21.05
C GLU A 115 12.38 -21.29 -20.74
N ILE A 116 12.84 -20.37 -21.61
CA ILE A 116 12.56 -18.93 -21.45
C ILE A 116 11.04 -18.69 -21.48
N ALA A 117 10.33 -19.27 -22.45
CA ALA A 117 8.88 -19.13 -22.56
C ALA A 117 8.15 -19.67 -21.33
N ARG A 118 8.61 -20.79 -20.77
CA ARG A 118 8.08 -21.39 -19.54
C ARG A 118 8.24 -20.44 -18.35
N VAL A 119 9.44 -19.90 -18.13
CA VAL A 119 9.71 -18.98 -17.01
C VAL A 119 8.94 -17.67 -17.16
N ILE A 120 8.87 -17.10 -18.36
CA ILE A 120 8.06 -15.89 -18.62
C ILE A 120 6.59 -16.16 -18.34
N SER A 121 6.08 -17.33 -18.74
CA SER A 121 4.69 -17.72 -18.46
C SER A 121 4.43 -17.91 -16.97
N ALA A 122 5.39 -18.47 -16.22
CA ALA A 122 5.31 -18.59 -14.76
C ALA A 122 5.25 -17.22 -14.09
N VAL A 123 6.15 -16.29 -14.48
CA VAL A 123 6.17 -14.90 -13.99
C VAL A 123 4.86 -14.18 -14.30
N ALA A 124 4.32 -14.36 -15.51
CA ALA A 124 3.04 -13.76 -15.90
C ALA A 124 1.86 -14.28 -15.07
N ASN A 125 1.93 -15.53 -14.60
CA ASN A 125 0.96 -16.13 -13.69
C ASN A 125 1.25 -15.85 -12.20
N GLY A 126 2.29 -15.05 -11.89
CA GLY A 126 2.66 -14.69 -10.53
C GLY A 126 3.53 -15.73 -9.79
N ASP A 127 3.97 -16.80 -10.46
CA ASP A 127 4.92 -17.75 -9.89
C ASP A 127 6.37 -17.28 -10.11
N LEU A 128 6.91 -16.60 -9.11
CA LEU A 128 8.28 -16.08 -9.08
C LEU A 128 9.29 -17.07 -8.48
N SER A 129 8.87 -18.31 -8.19
CA SER A 129 9.77 -19.39 -7.73
C SER A 129 10.49 -20.07 -8.90
N GLN A 130 9.94 -19.96 -10.11
CA GLN A 130 10.47 -20.58 -11.31
C GLN A 130 11.63 -19.76 -11.87
N THR A 131 12.77 -20.41 -12.09
CA THR A 131 13.97 -19.80 -12.67
C THR A 131 14.45 -20.60 -13.89
N MET A 132 15.26 -19.95 -14.72
CA MET A 132 15.99 -20.59 -15.82
C MET A 132 17.04 -21.54 -15.25
N ALA A 133 17.01 -22.79 -15.71
CA ALA A 133 18.11 -23.72 -15.45
C ALA A 133 19.40 -23.20 -16.09
N LEU A 134 20.52 -23.32 -15.37
CA LEU A 134 21.85 -22.97 -15.89
C LEU A 134 22.53 -24.15 -16.59
N GLU A 135 21.95 -25.33 -16.47
CA GLU A 135 22.38 -26.56 -17.10
C GLU A 135 21.15 -27.26 -17.69
N ILE A 136 21.31 -27.84 -18.89
CA ILE A 136 20.26 -28.56 -19.58
C ILE A 136 20.85 -29.90 -20.03
N GLU A 137 20.18 -31.01 -19.68
CA GLU A 137 20.64 -32.37 -19.98
C GLU A 137 22.07 -32.67 -19.51
N GLY A 138 22.45 -32.11 -18.36
CA GLY A 138 23.79 -32.28 -17.77
C GLY A 138 24.89 -31.47 -18.46
N ARG A 139 24.54 -30.59 -19.40
CA ARG A 139 25.47 -29.66 -20.05
C ARG A 139 25.22 -28.24 -19.55
N PRO A 140 26.26 -27.52 -19.10
CA PRO A 140 26.11 -26.12 -18.71
C PRO A 140 25.80 -25.26 -19.93
N LEU A 141 24.89 -24.31 -19.76
CA LEU A 141 24.65 -23.28 -20.76
C LEU A 141 25.94 -22.47 -20.98
N GLN A 142 26.23 -22.14 -22.22
CA GLN A 142 27.42 -21.37 -22.59
C GLN A 142 27.06 -20.14 -23.42
N GLY A 143 28.00 -19.20 -23.50
CA GLY A 143 27.90 -18.02 -24.37
C GLY A 143 26.66 -17.18 -24.11
N GLN A 144 25.90 -16.92 -25.18
CA GLN A 144 24.72 -16.05 -25.14
C GLN A 144 23.57 -16.68 -24.33
N PHE A 145 23.37 -18.00 -24.40
CA PHE A 145 22.32 -18.67 -23.64
C PHE A 145 22.53 -18.54 -22.13
N LEU A 146 23.77 -18.69 -21.66
CA LEU A 146 24.09 -18.48 -20.25
C LEU A 146 23.81 -17.03 -19.81
N THR A 147 24.18 -16.07 -20.66
CA THR A 147 23.95 -14.64 -20.39
C THR A 147 22.46 -14.33 -20.29
N THR A 148 21.66 -14.86 -21.22
CA THR A 148 20.20 -14.72 -21.21
C THR A 148 19.60 -15.36 -19.96
N ALA A 149 19.98 -16.61 -19.64
CA ALA A 149 19.48 -17.32 -18.45
C ALA A 149 19.79 -16.54 -17.16
N LYS A 150 21.01 -16.03 -17.00
CA LYS A 150 21.39 -15.17 -15.86
C LYS A 150 20.57 -13.88 -15.79
N THR A 151 20.31 -13.25 -16.93
CA THR A 151 19.52 -12.02 -17.01
C THR A 151 18.06 -12.26 -16.60
N VAL A 152 17.45 -13.33 -17.12
CA VAL A 152 16.10 -13.75 -16.73
C VAL A 152 16.04 -14.06 -15.24
N ASN A 153 17.00 -14.82 -14.70
CA ASN A 153 17.06 -15.14 -13.27
C ASN A 153 17.23 -13.90 -12.39
N THR A 154 18.01 -12.92 -12.84
CA THR A 154 18.15 -11.63 -12.14
C THR A 154 16.82 -10.89 -12.10
N MET A 155 16.09 -10.85 -13.22
CA MET A 155 14.77 -10.22 -13.31
C MET A 155 13.74 -10.92 -12.41
N VAL A 156 13.67 -12.25 -12.44
CA VAL A 156 12.81 -13.05 -11.53
C VAL A 156 13.18 -12.78 -10.07
N GLY A 157 14.47 -12.76 -9.74
CA GLY A 157 14.95 -12.48 -8.39
C GLY A 157 14.56 -11.09 -7.90
N GLN A 158 14.68 -10.06 -8.74
CA GLN A 158 14.24 -8.69 -8.42
C GLN A 158 12.73 -8.61 -8.18
N LEU A 159 11.94 -9.23 -9.06
CA LEU A 159 10.48 -9.32 -8.91
C LEU A 159 10.09 -10.01 -7.61
N ASN A 160 10.72 -11.15 -7.31
CA ASN A 160 10.41 -11.93 -6.12
C ASN A 160 10.76 -11.18 -4.84
N ALA A 161 11.94 -10.54 -4.80
CA ALA A 161 12.37 -9.73 -3.66
C ALA A 161 11.44 -8.54 -3.45
N PHE A 162 11.06 -7.83 -4.52
CA PHE A 162 10.14 -6.71 -4.43
C PHE A 162 8.74 -7.15 -3.95
N ALA A 163 8.18 -8.22 -4.53
CA ALA A 163 6.87 -8.73 -4.15
C ALA A 163 6.82 -9.20 -2.69
N GLY A 164 7.85 -9.91 -2.24
CA GLY A 164 8.00 -10.30 -0.83
C GLY A 164 8.04 -9.10 0.10
N GLU A 165 8.79 -8.06 -0.28
CA GLU A 165 8.98 -6.89 0.55
C GLU A 165 7.74 -5.99 0.63
N VAL A 166 7.04 -5.78 -0.49
CA VAL A 166 5.75 -5.08 -0.49
C VAL A 166 4.73 -5.82 0.36
N THR A 167 4.67 -7.16 0.24
CA THR A 167 3.75 -7.99 1.04
C THR A 167 4.07 -7.87 2.53
N ARG A 168 5.36 -7.87 2.90
CA ARG A 168 5.81 -7.72 4.28
C ARG A 168 5.45 -6.35 4.85
N VAL A 169 5.78 -5.27 4.14
CA VAL A 169 5.48 -3.89 4.59
C VAL A 169 3.99 -3.65 4.69
N ALA A 170 3.20 -4.13 3.72
CA ALA A 170 1.74 -4.03 3.76
C ALA A 170 1.16 -4.74 4.98
N ARG A 171 1.66 -5.94 5.32
CA ARG A 171 1.25 -6.65 6.53
C ARG A 171 1.67 -5.92 7.80
N GLU A 172 2.94 -5.53 7.91
CA GLU A 172 3.45 -4.89 9.13
C GLU A 172 2.79 -3.54 9.42
N VAL A 173 2.76 -2.65 8.43
CA VAL A 173 2.25 -1.28 8.61
C VAL A 173 0.73 -1.24 8.51
N GLY A 174 0.14 -2.00 7.59
CA GLY A 174 -1.29 -1.96 7.31
C GLY A 174 -2.14 -2.91 8.15
N THR A 175 -1.60 -4.06 8.57
CA THR A 175 -2.38 -5.07 9.32
C THR A 175 -1.93 -5.20 10.77
N ASP A 176 -0.63 -5.34 11.02
CA ASP A 176 -0.10 -5.55 12.37
C ASP A 176 0.01 -4.24 13.17
N GLY A 177 -0.08 -3.08 12.51
CA GLY A 177 0.11 -1.76 13.14
C GLY A 177 1.54 -1.51 13.61
N LYS A 178 2.53 -2.27 13.11
CA LYS A 178 3.96 -2.08 13.38
C LYS A 178 4.48 -0.92 12.53
N LEU A 179 4.28 0.29 13.05
CA LEU A 179 4.65 1.53 12.37
C LEU A 179 6.18 1.71 12.27
N GLY A 180 6.67 2.05 11.09
CA GLY A 180 8.10 2.24 10.79
C GLY A 180 8.69 1.17 9.86
N GLY A 181 7.90 0.18 9.45
CA GLY A 181 8.31 -0.79 8.43
C GLY A 181 8.62 -0.09 7.10
N GLN A 182 9.77 -0.44 6.50
CA GLN A 182 10.21 0.07 5.20
C GLN A 182 10.67 -1.08 4.32
N ALA A 183 10.40 -0.95 3.03
CA ALA A 183 10.85 -1.85 1.98
C ALA A 183 12.35 -1.64 1.69
N GLN A 184 13.12 -2.73 1.76
CA GLN A 184 14.54 -2.82 1.45
C GLN A 184 14.78 -3.85 0.34
N VAL A 185 14.77 -3.39 -0.90
CA VAL A 185 15.09 -4.26 -2.05
C VAL A 185 16.50 -3.94 -2.53
N ARG A 186 17.42 -4.91 -2.46
CA ARG A 186 18.83 -4.71 -2.86
C ARG A 186 18.96 -4.67 -4.38
N GLY A 187 19.82 -3.78 -4.87
CA GLY A 187 20.20 -3.73 -6.29
C GLY A 187 19.09 -3.23 -7.23
N VAL A 188 18.06 -2.56 -6.70
CA VAL A 188 17.03 -1.93 -7.53
C VAL A 188 17.53 -0.62 -8.13
N ALA A 189 17.18 -0.40 -9.39
CA ALA A 189 17.46 0.83 -10.13
C ALA A 189 16.27 1.15 -11.05
N GLY A 190 16.20 2.40 -11.52
CA GLY A 190 15.09 2.87 -12.35
C GLY A 190 13.75 2.68 -11.66
N ILE A 191 12.76 2.18 -12.41
CA ILE A 191 11.36 2.01 -11.95
C ILE A 191 11.29 1.20 -10.64
N TRP A 192 12.13 0.17 -10.48
CA TRP A 192 12.13 -0.64 -9.25
C TRP A 192 12.46 0.18 -8.01
N LYS A 193 13.43 1.10 -8.14
CA LYS A 193 13.78 2.02 -7.06
C LYS A 193 12.62 2.97 -6.78
N ASP A 194 12.07 3.58 -7.83
CA ASP A 194 10.96 4.53 -7.68
C ASP A 194 9.75 3.88 -7.00
N LEU A 195 9.43 2.61 -7.33
CA LEU A 195 8.36 1.86 -6.68
C LEU A 195 8.68 1.56 -5.20
N THR A 196 9.91 1.14 -4.88
CA THR A 196 10.33 0.93 -3.49
C THR A 196 10.26 2.24 -2.68
N ASP A 197 10.72 3.35 -3.26
CA ASP A 197 10.71 4.66 -2.61
C ASP A 197 9.27 5.16 -2.38
N ASN A 198 8.36 4.93 -3.34
CA ASN A 198 6.94 5.26 -3.17
C ASN A 198 6.25 4.44 -2.07
N VAL A 199 6.52 3.13 -1.98
CA VAL A 199 6.02 2.28 -0.88
C VAL A 199 6.55 2.77 0.46
N ASN A 200 7.82 3.15 0.52
CA ASN A 200 8.45 3.70 1.72
C ASN A 200 7.86 5.06 2.12
N LEU A 201 7.57 5.93 1.15
CA LEU A 201 6.93 7.21 1.40
C LEU A 201 5.51 7.03 1.94
N MET A 202 4.73 6.12 1.36
CA MET A 202 3.40 5.77 1.87
C MET A 202 3.45 5.22 3.30
N ALA A 203 4.32 4.24 3.56
CA ALA A 203 4.50 3.64 4.88
C ALA A 203 5.00 4.65 5.93
N GLY A 204 5.93 5.53 5.53
CA GLY A 204 6.47 6.60 6.37
C GLY A 204 5.43 7.65 6.72
N ASN A 205 4.61 8.06 5.74
CA ASN A 205 3.50 8.98 5.97
C ASN A 205 2.50 8.39 6.96
N LEU A 206 2.00 7.17 6.71
CA LEU A 206 1.06 6.51 7.63
C LEU A 206 1.65 6.34 9.04
N THR A 207 2.92 5.95 9.13
CA THR A 207 3.65 5.82 10.40
C THR A 207 3.69 7.14 11.17
N SER A 208 4.11 8.23 10.51
CA SER A 208 4.24 9.53 11.17
C SER A 208 2.89 10.09 11.62
N GLN A 209 1.87 9.93 10.77
CA GLN A 209 0.51 10.39 11.02
C GLN A 209 -0.14 9.66 12.20
N VAL A 210 -0.15 8.32 12.18
CA VAL A 210 -0.79 7.53 13.24
C VAL A 210 -0.03 7.68 14.56
N ARG A 211 1.31 7.74 14.53
CA ARG A 211 2.10 7.93 15.74
C ARG A 211 1.85 9.30 16.39
N ASN A 212 1.77 10.37 15.61
CA ASN A 212 1.49 11.69 16.17
C ASN A 212 0.06 11.80 16.73
N ILE A 213 -0.92 11.15 16.09
CA ILE A 213 -2.27 11.01 16.64
C ILE A 213 -2.22 10.29 17.99
N ALA A 214 -1.54 9.15 18.07
CA ALA A 214 -1.41 8.37 19.30
C ALA A 214 -0.72 9.16 20.44
N GLU A 215 0.31 9.95 20.11
CA GLU A 215 0.99 10.81 21.09
C GLU A 215 0.05 11.87 21.67
N VAL A 216 -0.76 12.52 20.82
CA VAL A 216 -1.69 13.56 21.25
C VAL A 216 -2.85 12.97 22.05
N THR A 217 -3.42 11.85 21.62
CA THR A 217 -4.50 11.19 22.38
C THR A 217 -4.01 10.66 23.72
N THR A 218 -2.78 10.16 23.80
CA THR A 218 -2.14 9.78 25.07
C THR A 218 -1.92 10.99 25.97
N ALA A 219 -1.48 12.12 25.43
CA ALA A 219 -1.32 13.35 26.19
C ALA A 219 -2.65 13.86 26.77
N VAL A 220 -3.72 13.86 25.96
CA VAL A 220 -5.07 14.19 26.41
C VAL A 220 -5.53 13.25 27.52
N GLN A 221 -5.28 11.94 27.39
CA GLN A 221 -5.59 10.95 28.43
C GLN A 221 -4.82 11.22 29.74
N GLN A 222 -3.62 11.77 29.67
CA GLN A 222 -2.81 12.18 30.83
C GLN A 222 -3.18 13.59 31.36
N GLY A 223 -4.14 14.28 30.74
CA GLY A 223 -4.56 15.63 31.11
C GLY A 223 -3.68 16.75 30.53
N ASP A 224 -2.72 16.43 29.65
CA ASP A 224 -1.94 17.42 28.91
C ASP A 224 -2.68 17.85 27.64
N LEU A 225 -3.40 18.97 27.76
CA LEU A 225 -4.16 19.59 26.66
C LEU A 225 -3.35 20.62 25.88
N SER A 226 -2.04 20.72 26.12
CA SER A 226 -1.16 21.64 25.38
C SER A 226 -0.70 21.06 24.04
N LYS A 227 -0.78 19.73 23.86
CA LYS A 227 -0.33 19.06 22.64
C LYS A 227 -1.41 19.02 21.56
N LYS A 228 -0.97 19.23 20.33
CA LYS A 228 -1.80 19.14 19.12
C LYS A 228 -1.12 18.29 18.07
N ILE A 229 -1.92 17.77 17.15
CA ILE A 229 -1.40 17.10 15.95
C ILE A 229 -0.86 18.19 15.04
N THR A 230 0.43 18.12 14.70
CA THR A 230 1.14 19.15 13.91
C THR A 230 1.57 18.66 12.54
N VAL A 231 1.66 17.35 12.33
CA VAL A 231 2.09 16.73 11.06
C VAL A 231 1.25 17.26 9.89
N ASP A 232 1.91 17.50 8.74
CA ASP A 232 1.24 17.90 7.50
C ASP A 232 0.49 16.70 6.91
N VAL A 233 -0.81 16.88 6.71
CA VAL A 233 -1.75 15.81 6.34
C VAL A 233 -2.79 16.35 5.38
N ARG A 234 -3.33 15.47 4.54
CA ARG A 234 -4.31 15.82 3.50
C ARG A 234 -5.46 14.81 3.50
N GLY A 235 -6.56 15.17 2.86
CA GLY A 235 -7.73 14.31 2.74
C GLY A 235 -8.34 13.95 4.10
N GLU A 236 -8.76 12.69 4.25
CA GLU A 236 -9.43 12.18 5.47
C GLU A 236 -8.56 12.33 6.74
N ILE A 237 -7.24 12.23 6.61
CA ILE A 237 -6.34 12.41 7.76
C ILE A 237 -6.31 13.87 8.23
N LEU A 238 -6.50 14.84 7.32
CA LEU A 238 -6.64 16.25 7.71
C LEU A 238 -7.93 16.51 8.47
N GLU A 239 -9.03 15.88 8.05
CA GLU A 239 -10.29 15.95 8.78
C GLU A 239 -10.15 15.35 10.17
N LEU A 240 -9.52 14.18 10.29
CA LEU A 240 -9.23 13.55 11.58
C LEU A 240 -8.36 14.45 12.48
N LYS A 241 -7.27 15.03 11.94
CA LYS A 241 -6.42 16.00 12.63
C LYS A 241 -7.23 17.18 13.16
N ASN A 242 -8.06 17.78 12.31
CA ASN A 242 -8.86 18.94 12.69
C ASN A 242 -9.90 18.59 13.76
N THR A 243 -10.56 17.44 13.65
CA THR A 243 -11.51 16.95 14.65
C THR A 243 -10.86 16.75 16.01
N ILE A 244 -9.70 16.06 16.06
CA ILE A 244 -8.98 15.84 17.31
C ILE A 244 -8.47 17.17 17.88
N ASN A 245 -7.85 18.03 17.07
CA ASN A 245 -7.36 19.32 17.54
C ASN A 245 -8.49 20.22 18.08
N THR A 246 -9.66 20.20 17.44
CA THR A 246 -10.85 20.93 17.92
C THR A 246 -11.36 20.37 19.25
N MET A 247 -11.34 19.05 19.42
CA MET A 247 -11.69 18.41 20.70
C MET A 247 -10.70 18.81 21.81
N VAL A 248 -9.40 18.85 21.53
CA VAL A 248 -8.38 19.34 22.47
C VAL A 248 -8.62 20.80 22.85
N ASP A 249 -8.95 21.66 21.88
CA ASP A 249 -9.25 23.07 22.13
C ASP A 249 -10.49 23.26 23.01
N GLN A 250 -11.56 22.50 22.75
CA GLN A 250 -12.78 22.54 23.56
C GLN A 250 -12.52 22.06 24.99
N LEU A 251 -11.78 20.97 25.16
CA LEU A 251 -11.36 20.46 26.47
C LEU A 251 -10.55 21.49 27.24
N ASN A 252 -9.58 22.13 26.58
CA ASN A 252 -8.68 23.08 27.22
C ASN A 252 -9.43 24.36 27.65
N ALA A 253 -10.33 24.84 26.78
CA ALA A 253 -11.18 25.98 27.09
C ALA A 253 -12.10 25.68 28.28
N PHE A 254 -12.76 24.51 28.29
CA PHE A 254 -13.61 24.08 29.39
C PHE A 254 -12.82 23.95 30.72
N ALA A 255 -11.65 23.29 30.70
CA ALA A 255 -10.82 23.12 31.89
C ALA A 255 -10.35 24.46 32.47
N SER A 256 -9.94 25.39 31.61
CA SER A 256 -9.55 26.74 32.01
C SER A 256 -10.71 27.49 32.67
N GLU A 257 -11.89 27.37 32.08
CA GLU A 257 -13.06 28.12 32.52
C GLU A 257 -13.65 27.60 33.84
N VAL A 258 -13.71 26.28 33.99
CA VAL A 258 -14.09 25.66 35.28
C VAL A 258 -13.12 26.05 36.39
N THR A 259 -11.81 26.04 36.10
CA THR A 259 -10.79 26.44 37.07
C THR A 259 -10.96 27.91 37.47
N ARG A 260 -11.23 28.79 36.50
CA ARG A 260 -11.46 30.22 36.74
C ARG A 260 -12.69 30.46 37.62
N VAL A 261 -13.83 29.88 37.27
CA VAL A 261 -15.09 30.06 38.02
C VAL A 261 -14.98 29.46 39.43
N ALA A 262 -14.35 28.30 39.57
CA ALA A 262 -14.12 27.69 40.89
C ALA A 262 -13.25 28.57 41.78
N ARG A 263 -12.24 29.24 41.20
CA ARG A 263 -11.40 30.18 41.93
C ARG A 263 -12.16 31.47 42.29
N GLU A 264 -12.82 32.10 41.34
CA GLU A 264 -13.54 33.37 41.56
C GLU A 264 -14.67 33.21 42.57
N VAL A 265 -15.57 32.25 42.35
CA VAL A 265 -16.77 32.08 43.19
C VAL A 265 -16.45 31.32 44.47
N GLY A 266 -15.61 30.27 44.39
CA GLY A 266 -15.35 29.38 45.52
C GLY A 266 -14.22 29.81 46.43
N THR A 267 -13.17 30.45 45.91
CA THR A 267 -11.97 30.81 46.70
C THR A 267 -11.90 32.30 46.99
N GLU A 268 -12.09 33.14 45.98
CA GLU A 268 -11.96 34.59 46.10
C GLU A 268 -13.24 35.27 46.60
N GLY A 269 -14.38 34.57 46.55
CA GLY A 269 -15.68 35.12 46.95
C GLY A 269 -16.23 36.19 46.00
N ASN A 270 -15.68 36.28 44.79
CA ASN A 270 -16.15 37.15 43.72
C ASN A 270 -17.43 36.56 43.11
N LEU A 271 -18.57 36.83 43.76
CA LEU A 271 -19.87 36.26 43.39
C LEU A 271 -20.42 36.86 42.09
N GLY A 272 -20.85 35.98 41.17
CA GLY A 272 -21.40 36.32 39.86
C GLY A 272 -20.58 35.81 38.67
N GLY A 273 -19.42 35.18 38.92
CA GLY A 273 -18.63 34.54 37.87
C GLY A 273 -19.40 33.39 37.22
N GLN A 274 -19.38 33.35 35.89
CA GLN A 274 -19.98 32.30 35.06
C GLN A 274 -18.99 31.83 34.01
N ALA A 275 -19.05 30.54 33.70
CA ALA A 275 -18.29 29.88 32.67
C ALA A 275 -18.89 30.16 31.29
N GLU A 276 -18.06 30.65 30.37
CA GLU A 276 -18.37 30.82 28.96
C GLU A 276 -17.38 30.03 28.10
N VAL A 277 -17.82 28.89 27.56
CA VAL A 277 -17.01 28.08 26.63
C VAL A 277 -17.59 28.22 25.23
N LYS A 278 -16.81 28.77 24.29
CA LYS A 278 -17.28 29.01 22.92
C LYS A 278 -17.30 27.72 22.10
N GLY A 279 -18.32 27.57 21.25
CA GLY A 279 -18.40 26.48 20.28
C GLY A 279 -18.68 25.09 20.88
N VAL A 280 -19.19 25.03 22.12
CA VAL A 280 -19.57 23.77 22.76
C VAL A 280 -21.04 23.44 22.50
N GLY A 281 -21.29 22.16 22.24
CA GLY A 281 -22.63 21.57 22.12
C GLY A 281 -22.66 20.20 22.82
N GLY A 282 -23.86 19.63 22.97
CA GLY A 282 -24.03 18.35 23.67
C GLY A 282 -23.52 18.39 25.12
N ILE A 283 -22.86 17.33 25.56
CA ILE A 283 -22.39 17.15 26.95
C ILE A 283 -21.53 18.33 27.43
N TRP A 284 -20.72 18.94 26.56
CA TRP A 284 -19.89 20.08 26.93
C TRP A 284 -20.70 21.31 27.34
N LYS A 285 -21.83 21.54 26.65
CA LYS A 285 -22.76 22.59 27.01
C LYS A 285 -23.44 22.27 28.34
N ASP A 286 -23.93 21.05 28.50
CA ASP A 286 -24.60 20.62 29.73
C ASP A 286 -23.69 20.75 30.96
N LEU A 287 -22.41 20.40 30.83
CA LEU A 287 -21.44 20.58 31.91
C LEU A 287 -21.19 22.05 32.23
N THR A 288 -21.09 22.92 31.22
CA THR A 288 -20.92 24.37 31.40
C THR A 288 -22.15 24.97 32.10
N ASP A 289 -23.35 24.59 31.68
CA ASP A 289 -24.62 25.07 32.26
C ASP A 289 -24.77 24.60 33.71
N ASN A 290 -24.33 23.38 34.05
CA ASN A 290 -24.32 22.88 35.42
C ASN A 290 -23.35 23.66 36.34
N VAL A 291 -22.14 23.98 35.85
CA VAL A 291 -21.18 24.82 36.60
C VAL A 291 -21.77 26.22 36.84
N ASN A 292 -22.43 26.79 35.83
CA ASN A 292 -23.11 28.08 35.95
C ASN A 292 -24.28 28.05 36.94
N LEU A 293 -25.06 26.98 36.95
CA LEU A 293 -26.14 26.80 37.91
C LEU A 293 -25.61 26.71 39.34
N MET A 294 -24.53 25.96 39.56
CA MET A 294 -23.86 25.90 40.86
C MET A 294 -23.33 27.27 41.30
N ALA A 295 -22.59 27.96 40.42
CA ALA A 295 -22.02 29.28 40.71
C ALA A 295 -23.11 30.34 40.97
N GLY A 296 -24.22 30.30 40.22
CA GLY A 296 -25.37 31.18 40.39
C GLY A 296 -26.11 30.92 41.70
N ASN A 297 -26.31 29.66 42.08
CA ASN A 297 -26.89 29.28 43.37
C ASN A 297 -26.03 29.81 44.52
N LEU A 298 -24.71 29.55 44.52
CA LEU A 298 -23.81 30.06 45.55
C LEU A 298 -23.82 31.60 45.63
N THR A 299 -23.80 32.26 44.46
CA THR A 299 -23.86 33.72 44.37
C THR A 299 -25.12 34.30 45.00
N SER A 300 -26.29 33.77 44.63
CA SER A 300 -27.57 34.27 45.15
C SER A 300 -27.72 34.01 46.65
N GLN A 301 -27.33 32.83 47.11
CA GLN A 301 -27.42 32.41 48.50
C GLN A 301 -26.53 33.28 49.40
N VAL A 302 -25.23 33.38 49.07
CA VAL A 302 -24.27 34.12 49.90
C VAL A 302 -24.56 35.63 49.86
N ARG A 303 -24.94 36.19 48.71
CA ARG A 303 -25.26 37.63 48.62
C ARG A 303 -26.52 37.99 49.42
N ASN A 304 -27.53 37.13 49.46
CA ASN A 304 -28.73 37.37 50.27
C ASN A 304 -28.44 37.27 51.78
N ILE A 305 -27.60 36.31 52.20
CA ILE A 305 -27.10 36.21 53.57
C ILE A 305 -26.34 37.48 53.95
N ALA A 306 -25.43 37.95 53.09
CA ALA A 306 -24.65 39.16 53.32
C ALA A 306 -25.54 40.41 53.45
N GLU A 307 -26.59 40.52 52.64
CA GLU A 307 -27.53 41.64 52.71
C GLU A 307 -28.28 41.68 54.05
N VAL A 308 -28.80 40.54 54.49
CA VAL A 308 -29.56 40.43 55.75
C VAL A 308 -28.66 40.70 56.94
N THR A 309 -27.47 40.08 56.97
CA THR A 309 -26.49 40.29 58.06
C THR A 309 -25.98 41.73 58.13
N THR A 310 -25.78 42.39 56.98
CA THR A 310 -25.46 43.82 56.94
C THR A 310 -26.63 44.68 57.43
N GLY A 311 -27.86 44.30 57.09
CA GLY A 311 -29.08 44.93 57.62
C GLY A 311 -29.13 44.89 59.15
N ILE A 312 -28.92 43.69 59.72
CA ILE A 312 -28.84 43.49 61.18
C ILE A 312 -27.79 44.41 61.80
N ALA A 313 -26.58 44.47 61.23
CA ALA A 313 -25.50 45.30 61.74
C ALA A 313 -25.84 46.81 61.71
N ASN A 314 -26.64 47.25 60.76
CA ASN A 314 -27.13 48.63 60.64
C ASN A 314 -28.42 48.89 61.44
N GLY A 315 -28.92 47.90 62.19
CA GLY A 315 -30.16 48.00 62.97
C GLY A 315 -31.45 47.82 62.17
N ASP A 316 -31.38 47.45 60.89
CA ASP A 316 -32.53 47.09 60.08
C ASP A 316 -32.89 45.61 60.26
N LEU A 317 -33.74 45.34 61.24
CA LEU A 317 -34.24 44.01 61.61
C LEU A 317 -35.50 43.62 60.83
N SER A 318 -35.87 44.39 59.79
CA SER A 318 -37.00 44.06 58.91
C SER A 318 -36.61 43.06 57.81
N LYS A 319 -35.32 42.91 57.53
CA LYS A 319 -34.80 42.04 56.46
C LYS A 319 -34.71 40.58 56.89
N LYS A 320 -35.16 39.68 56.01
CA LYS A 320 -35.00 38.23 56.16
C LYS A 320 -34.43 37.60 54.90
N ILE A 321 -33.79 36.45 55.06
CA ILE A 321 -33.35 35.63 53.94
C ILE A 321 -34.59 35.00 53.33
N THR A 322 -34.83 35.27 52.04
CA THR A 322 -36.04 34.82 51.32
C THR A 322 -35.75 33.79 50.22
N VAL A 323 -34.51 33.71 49.74
CA VAL A 323 -34.10 32.81 48.66
C VAL A 323 -34.45 31.35 48.98
N ASP A 324 -34.91 30.60 47.97
CA ASP A 324 -35.19 29.18 48.09
C ASP A 324 -33.89 28.39 48.18
N VAL A 325 -33.73 27.65 49.27
CA VAL A 325 -32.49 26.96 49.65
C VAL A 325 -32.82 25.62 50.27
N ARG A 326 -31.90 24.67 50.15
CA ARG A 326 -32.06 23.29 50.63
C ARG A 326 -30.80 22.85 51.37
N GLY A 327 -30.92 21.77 52.14
CA GLY A 327 -29.82 21.18 52.90
C GLY A 327 -29.24 22.14 53.94
N GLU A 328 -27.93 22.14 54.10
CA GLU A 328 -27.21 22.95 55.10
C GLU A 328 -27.47 24.46 54.95
N ILE A 329 -27.70 24.94 53.72
CA ILE A 329 -28.02 26.36 53.48
C ILE A 329 -29.43 26.72 54.01
N LEU A 330 -30.37 25.78 54.03
CA LEU A 330 -31.70 25.99 54.63
C LEU A 330 -31.61 26.14 56.15
N GLU A 331 -30.80 25.30 56.80
CA GLU A 331 -30.55 25.38 58.24
C GLU A 331 -29.90 26.72 58.60
N LEU A 332 -28.92 27.17 57.79
CA LEU A 332 -28.29 28.48 57.94
C LEU A 332 -29.31 29.62 57.78
N LYS A 333 -30.17 29.56 56.75
CA LYS A 333 -31.26 30.52 56.54
C LYS A 333 -32.19 30.59 57.75
N GLN A 334 -32.62 29.44 58.28
CA GLN A 334 -33.51 29.39 59.44
C GLN A 334 -32.83 30.00 60.67
N THR A 335 -31.58 29.62 60.94
CA THR A 335 -30.80 30.13 62.07
C THR A 335 -30.68 31.66 62.03
N ILE A 336 -30.31 32.22 60.87
CA ILE A 336 -30.18 33.68 60.70
C ILE A 336 -31.54 34.37 60.83
N ASN A 337 -32.60 33.83 60.22
CA ASN A 337 -33.93 34.42 60.32
C ASN A 337 -34.48 34.40 61.76
N THR A 338 -34.25 33.32 62.51
CA THR A 338 -34.60 33.25 63.93
C THR A 338 -33.79 34.25 64.76
N MET A 339 -32.50 34.44 64.47
CA MET A 339 -31.69 35.47 65.10
C MET A 339 -32.25 36.87 64.83
N VAL A 340 -32.66 37.18 63.60
CA VAL A 340 -33.32 38.45 63.26
C VAL A 340 -34.58 38.65 64.09
N ASP A 341 -35.42 37.62 64.21
CA ASP A 341 -36.66 37.67 64.97
C ASP A 341 -36.41 37.95 66.47
N GLN A 342 -35.45 37.24 67.06
CA GLN A 342 -35.06 37.42 68.46
C GLN A 342 -34.50 38.83 68.72
N LEU A 343 -33.61 39.33 67.84
CA LEU A 343 -33.07 40.68 67.95
C LEU A 343 -34.16 41.75 67.82
N ASN A 344 -35.14 41.54 66.94
CA ASN A 344 -36.24 42.47 66.74
C ASN A 344 -37.16 42.52 67.97
N ALA A 345 -37.49 41.36 68.54
CA ALA A 345 -38.23 41.28 69.79
C ALA A 345 -37.48 42.00 70.93
N PHE A 346 -36.17 41.75 71.06
CA PHE A 346 -35.33 42.39 72.07
C PHE A 346 -35.27 43.92 71.90
N ALA A 347 -35.09 44.42 70.67
CA ALA A 347 -35.05 45.86 70.39
C ALA A 347 -36.38 46.57 70.75
N ASN A 348 -37.51 45.92 70.45
CA ASN A 348 -38.83 46.42 70.83
C ASN A 348 -39.01 46.47 72.35
N GLU A 349 -38.54 45.44 73.05
CA GLU A 349 -38.64 45.35 74.50
C GLU A 349 -37.76 46.38 75.21
N VAL A 350 -36.53 46.58 74.75
CA VAL A 350 -35.66 47.66 75.24
C VAL A 350 -36.31 49.03 75.02
N THR A 351 -36.93 49.26 73.85
CA THR A 351 -37.64 50.50 73.56
C THR A 351 -38.83 50.70 74.49
N ARG A 352 -39.60 49.64 74.76
CA ARG A 352 -40.74 49.65 75.69
C ARG A 352 -40.29 49.98 77.11
N VAL A 353 -39.29 49.27 77.63
CA VAL A 353 -38.75 49.49 78.97
C VAL A 353 -38.13 50.88 79.10
N ALA A 354 -37.37 51.34 78.10
CA ALA A 354 -36.81 52.69 78.09
C ALA A 354 -37.91 53.77 78.12
N ARG A 355 -39.04 53.55 77.43
CA ARG A 355 -40.20 54.45 77.47
C ARG A 355 -40.86 54.44 78.85
N GLU A 356 -41.12 53.27 79.43
CA GLU A 356 -41.78 53.12 80.74
C GLU A 356 -40.94 53.72 81.88
N VAL A 357 -39.64 53.44 81.89
CA VAL A 357 -38.73 53.90 82.95
C VAL A 357 -38.35 55.36 82.73
N GLY A 358 -38.06 55.76 81.49
CA GLY A 358 -37.52 57.09 81.17
C GLY A 358 -38.57 58.19 80.98
N THR A 359 -39.71 57.87 80.35
CA THR A 359 -40.75 58.88 80.04
C THR A 359 -42.01 58.75 80.90
N GLU A 360 -42.38 57.54 81.32
CA GLU A 360 -43.58 57.32 82.15
C GLU A 360 -43.29 57.25 83.65
N GLY A 361 -42.01 57.25 84.06
CA GLY A 361 -41.59 57.28 85.47
C GLY A 361 -41.92 56.02 86.28
N LYS A 362 -42.23 54.89 85.61
CA LYS A 362 -42.48 53.61 86.28
C LYS A 362 -41.15 52.90 86.55
N LEU A 363 -40.65 53.04 87.77
CA LEU A 363 -39.43 52.34 88.22
C LEU A 363 -39.73 50.85 88.47
N GLY A 364 -39.06 49.96 87.72
CA GLY A 364 -39.18 48.50 87.89
C GLY A 364 -39.52 47.69 86.63
N GLY A 365 -39.63 48.32 85.45
CA GLY A 365 -39.86 47.59 84.20
C GLY A 365 -38.69 46.65 83.88
N GLN A 366 -38.96 45.35 83.81
CA GLN A 366 -38.02 44.35 83.31
C GLN A 366 -38.33 44.04 81.85
N ALA A 367 -37.29 43.80 81.07
CA ALA A 367 -37.41 43.29 79.72
C ALA A 367 -37.66 41.78 79.80
N ASP A 368 -38.75 41.31 79.21
CA ASP A 368 -39.03 39.89 79.02
C ASP A 368 -39.09 39.59 77.52
N VAL A 369 -38.19 38.73 77.05
CA VAL A 369 -38.04 38.43 75.61
C VAL A 369 -38.14 36.92 75.42
N GLU A 370 -39.30 36.48 74.93
CA GLU A 370 -39.53 35.06 74.64
C GLU A 370 -38.53 34.52 73.62
N GLY A 371 -37.93 33.36 73.94
CA GLY A 371 -37.07 32.61 73.03
C GLY A 371 -35.59 33.01 73.04
N VAL A 372 -35.15 33.91 73.92
CA VAL A 372 -33.72 34.21 74.14
C VAL A 372 -33.24 33.39 75.34
N ALA A 373 -32.36 32.40 75.11
CA ALA A 373 -31.70 31.70 76.20
C ALA A 373 -30.50 32.55 76.66
N GLY A 374 -30.65 33.22 77.79
CA GLY A 374 -29.62 34.04 78.45
C GLY A 374 -29.72 33.93 79.95
#